data_AF-A0A484ZKA9-F1
#
_entry.id   AF-A0A484ZKA9-F1
#
_cell.length_a   1.000
_cell.length_b   1.000
_cell.length_c   1.000
_cell.angle_alpha   90.00
_cell.angle_beta   90.00
_cell.angle_gamma   90.00
#
_symmetry.space_group_name_H-M   'P 1'
#
loop_
_entity.id
_entity.type
_entity.pdbx_description
1 polymer ?
#
loop_
_entity_poly.entity_id
_entity_poly.type
_entity_poly.pdbx_seq_one_letter_code
_entity_poly.pdbx_strand_id
1 'polypeptide(L)'
;MVTADSLTVVFYIGGRIEQDRIEIKPQGSSTQSQRWHQFSPKASLQYQWMPEQNVYLSYAEGFRAGGFNPFSPTVNYPAYAPEKVRSYESGIKGLIKTLNLRYSVAAYYMQINDMQVQQFVGPGVTSITNAATAHSSGIEASLIIGLIHNGV
;
A
#
# COMPACT_ATOMS: atom_id res chain seq x y z
N MET A 1 -19.59 -27.23 -31.15
CA MET A 1 -20.62 -26.92 -30.15
C MET A 1 -19.96 -26.01 -29.13
N VAL A 2 -20.29 -24.72 -29.15
CA VAL A 2 -19.60 -23.66 -28.40
C VAL A 2 -19.92 -23.83 -26.92
N THR A 3 -18.91 -24.15 -26.10
CA THR A 3 -19.05 -24.24 -24.65
C THR A 3 -19.35 -22.87 -24.08
N ALA A 4 -20.41 -22.78 -23.28
CA ALA A 4 -20.87 -21.55 -22.65
C ALA A 4 -19.72 -20.85 -21.90
N ASP A 5 -19.36 -19.66 -22.37
CA ASP A 5 -18.43 -18.76 -21.68
C ASP A 5 -19.10 -18.32 -20.36
N SER A 6 -18.77 -18.98 -19.25
CA SER A 6 -19.27 -18.59 -17.94
C SER A 6 -18.58 -17.30 -17.51
N LEU A 7 -19.25 -16.18 -17.76
CA LEU A 7 -18.96 -14.87 -17.18
C LEU A 7 -18.79 -15.02 -15.66
N THR A 8 -17.58 -14.81 -15.17
CA THR A 8 -17.25 -14.99 -13.76
C THR A 8 -16.91 -13.65 -13.14
N VAL A 9 -17.70 -13.26 -12.15
CA VAL A 9 -17.45 -12.10 -11.29
C VAL A 9 -17.09 -12.63 -9.91
N VAL A 10 -15.96 -12.18 -9.37
CA VAL A 10 -15.51 -12.57 -8.03
C VAL A 10 -15.25 -11.34 -7.18
N PHE A 11 -15.82 -11.34 -5.98
CA PHE A 11 -15.60 -10.32 -4.97
C PHE A 11 -14.65 -10.85 -3.90
N TYR A 12 -13.64 -10.06 -3.57
CA TYR A 12 -12.69 -10.33 -2.50
C TYR A 12 -12.84 -9.24 -1.45
N ILE A 13 -13.08 -9.64 -0.21
CA ILE A 13 -13.11 -8.73 0.94
C ILE A 13 -12.16 -9.26 2.00
N GLY A 14 -11.51 -8.36 2.73
CA GLY A 14 -10.61 -8.71 3.80
C GLY A 14 -10.18 -7.49 4.59
N GLY A 15 -9.41 -7.70 5.63
CA GLY A 15 -8.82 -6.61 6.38
C GLY A 15 -7.84 -7.11 7.42
N ARG A 16 -7.01 -6.21 7.93
CA ARG A 16 -6.05 -6.47 9.01
C ARG A 16 -6.34 -5.56 10.18
N ILE A 17 -6.41 -6.12 11.38
CA ILE A 17 -6.46 -5.37 12.64
C ILE A 17 -5.08 -5.50 13.29
N GLU A 18 -4.47 -4.38 13.64
CA GLU A 18 -3.12 -4.33 14.20
C GLU A 18 -3.09 -3.48 15.47
N GLN A 19 -2.25 -3.87 16.43
CA GLN A 19 -1.95 -3.08 17.62
C GLN A 19 -0.44 -2.90 17.72
N ASP A 20 0.02 -1.69 17.50
CA ASP A 20 1.43 -1.33 17.66
C ASP A 20 1.66 -0.83 19.08
N ARG A 21 2.66 -1.39 19.76
CA ARG A 21 3.18 -0.84 21.01
C ARG A 21 4.64 -0.51 20.81
N ILE A 22 4.98 0.77 20.89
CA ILE A 22 6.35 1.25 20.77
C ILE A 22 6.80 1.74 22.14
N GLU A 23 8.00 1.33 22.54
CA GLU A 23 8.61 1.70 23.81
C GLU A 23 10.00 2.31 23.53
N ILE A 24 10.30 3.42 24.17
CA ILE A 24 11.63 4.05 24.16
C ILE A 24 12.18 4.08 25.58
N LYS A 25 13.49 3.85 25.70
CA LYS A 25 14.23 3.87 26.96
C LYS A 25 15.38 4.89 26.86
N PRO A 26 15.07 6.19 26.94
CA PRO A 26 16.09 7.21 26.78
C PRO A 26 17.05 7.22 27.97
N GLN A 27 18.33 7.45 27.70
CA GLN A 27 19.33 7.59 28.76
C GLN A 27 18.99 8.81 29.63
N GLY A 28 18.92 8.63 30.95
CA GLY A 28 18.63 9.72 31.89
C GLY A 28 17.17 10.20 31.94
N SER A 29 16.22 9.48 31.35
CA SER A 29 14.78 9.77 31.45
C SER A 29 13.98 8.49 31.70
N SER A 30 12.72 8.65 32.11
CA SER A 30 11.79 7.53 32.28
C SER A 30 11.45 6.89 30.94
N THR A 31 11.30 5.56 30.94
CA THR A 31 10.75 4.81 29.80
C THR A 31 9.41 5.40 29.38
N GLN A 32 9.22 5.56 28.08
CA GLN A 32 7.93 5.95 27.51
C GLN A 32 7.40 4.88 26.60
N SER A 33 6.07 4.75 26.56
CA SER A 33 5.41 3.84 25.64
C SER A 33 4.17 4.47 25.03
N GLN A 34 3.92 4.15 23.78
CA GLN A 34 2.73 4.53 23.04
C GLN A 34 2.10 3.30 22.42
N ARG A 35 0.78 3.36 22.27
CA ARG A 35 0.00 2.28 21.67
C ARG A 35 -0.92 2.86 20.61
N TRP A 36 -0.94 2.23 19.44
CA TRP A 36 -1.87 2.56 18.37
C TRP A 36 -2.61 1.33 17.92
N HIS A 37 -3.86 1.53 17.52
CA HIS A 37 -4.70 0.51 16.91
C HIS A 37 -5.01 0.91 15.49
N GLN A 38 -4.88 -0.02 14.56
CA GLN A 38 -5.13 0.21 13.15
C GLN A 38 -6.03 -0.87 12.57
N PHE A 39 -6.91 -0.45 11.67
CA PHE A 39 -7.68 -1.34 10.84
C PHE A 39 -7.41 -0.99 9.37
N SER A 40 -7.00 -1.98 8.59
CA SER A 40 -6.63 -1.85 7.18
C SER A 40 -7.54 -2.72 6.33
N PRO A 41 -8.71 -2.20 5.88
CA PRO A 41 -9.60 -2.95 4.99
C PRO A 41 -9.00 -3.12 3.59
N LYS A 42 -9.45 -4.18 2.90
CA LYS A 42 -9.16 -4.46 1.50
C LYS A 42 -10.41 -5.00 0.81
N ALA A 43 -10.72 -4.47 -0.35
CA ALA A 43 -11.79 -4.97 -1.22
C ALA A 43 -11.30 -5.03 -2.66
N SER A 44 -11.74 -6.03 -3.42
CA SER A 44 -11.47 -6.12 -4.84
C SER A 44 -12.60 -6.80 -5.58
N LEU A 45 -12.89 -6.29 -6.77
CA LEU A 45 -13.81 -6.87 -7.74
C LEU A 45 -12.98 -7.35 -8.92
N GLN A 46 -13.14 -8.61 -9.32
CA GLN A 46 -12.53 -9.17 -10.52
C GLN A 46 -13.61 -9.64 -11.47
N TYR A 47 -13.46 -9.30 -12.75
CA TYR A 47 -14.36 -9.73 -13.82
C TYR A 47 -13.56 -10.35 -14.95
N GLN A 48 -13.85 -11.63 -15.21
CA GLN A 48 -13.29 -12.37 -16.32
C GLN A 48 -14.18 -12.20 -17.57
N TRP A 49 -13.79 -11.31 -18.48
CA TRP A 49 -14.60 -11.02 -19.68
C TRP A 49 -14.33 -11.99 -20.85
N MET A 50 -13.17 -12.66 -20.85
CA MET A 50 -12.76 -13.68 -21.82
C MET A 50 -11.89 -14.74 -21.13
N PRO A 51 -11.71 -15.94 -21.72
CA PRO A 51 -10.75 -16.91 -21.22
C PRO A 51 -9.37 -16.27 -21.01
N GLU A 52 -8.87 -16.35 -19.78
CA GLU A 52 -7.56 -15.81 -19.37
C GLU A 52 -7.41 -14.29 -19.48
N GLN A 53 -8.51 -13.53 -19.62
CA GLN A 53 -8.49 -12.07 -19.57
C GLN A 53 -9.35 -11.56 -18.41
N ASN A 54 -8.77 -10.75 -17.53
CA ASN A 54 -9.42 -10.27 -16.32
C ASN A 54 -9.24 -8.77 -16.15
N VAL A 55 -10.35 -8.05 -15.91
CA VAL A 55 -10.31 -6.68 -15.37
C VAL A 55 -10.53 -6.78 -13.88
N TYR A 56 -9.89 -5.89 -13.13
CA TYR A 56 -10.14 -5.77 -11.72
C TYR A 56 -10.21 -4.31 -11.28
N LEU A 57 -10.91 -4.12 -10.17
CA LEU A 57 -10.89 -2.92 -9.35
C LEU A 57 -10.47 -3.33 -7.95
N SER A 58 -9.71 -2.52 -7.25
CA SER A 58 -9.32 -2.76 -5.88
C SER A 58 -9.21 -1.49 -5.05
N TYR A 59 -9.51 -1.64 -3.77
CA TYR A 59 -9.33 -0.67 -2.71
C TYR A 59 -8.53 -1.32 -1.59
N ALA A 60 -7.53 -0.64 -1.06
CA ALA A 60 -6.79 -1.10 0.10
C ALA A 60 -6.36 0.07 0.98
N GLU A 61 -6.47 -0.11 2.28
CA GLU A 61 -5.81 0.79 3.23
C GLU A 61 -4.55 0.14 3.79
N GLY A 62 -3.57 0.97 4.09
CA GLY A 62 -2.34 0.61 4.78
C GLY A 62 -1.93 1.73 5.72
N PHE A 63 -0.89 1.48 6.50
CA PHE A 63 -0.33 2.49 7.38
C PHE A 63 1.15 2.23 7.63
N ARG A 64 1.86 3.28 8.05
CA ARG A 64 3.20 3.20 8.63
C ARG A 64 3.07 3.56 10.10
N ALA A 65 3.58 2.70 10.98
CA ALA A 65 3.45 2.85 12.42
C ALA A 65 3.98 4.21 12.93
N GLY A 66 3.46 4.65 14.06
CA GLY A 66 3.91 5.86 14.74
C GLY A 66 5.31 5.69 15.34
N GLY A 67 5.70 6.60 16.21
CA GLY A 67 6.99 6.52 16.88
C GLY A 67 7.26 7.68 17.81
N PHE A 68 8.53 7.90 18.11
CA PHE A 68 8.99 8.95 19.01
C PHE A 68 10.11 9.73 18.37
N ASN A 69 10.31 10.97 18.82
CA ASN A 69 11.43 11.82 18.44
C ASN A 69 12.58 11.68 19.45
N PRO A 70 13.54 10.74 19.26
CA PRO A 70 14.61 10.48 20.23
C PRO A 70 15.62 11.63 20.34
N PHE A 71 15.71 12.48 19.32
CA PHE A 71 16.61 13.64 19.27
C PHE A 71 15.92 14.95 19.67
N SER A 72 14.68 14.89 20.15
CA SER A 72 14.01 16.08 20.67
C SER A 72 14.76 16.61 21.90
N PRO A 73 14.97 17.93 22.02
CA PRO A 73 15.57 18.53 23.21
C PRO A 73 14.64 18.44 24.44
N THR A 74 13.37 18.09 24.24
CA THR A 74 12.42 17.89 25.33
C THR A 74 12.59 16.51 25.96
N VAL A 75 12.66 16.47 27.30
CA VAL A 75 12.84 15.24 28.10
C VAL A 75 11.69 14.23 27.89
N ASN A 76 10.57 14.69 27.32
CA ASN A 76 9.41 13.88 27.04
C ASN A 76 9.40 13.22 25.64
N TYR A 77 10.43 13.36 24.81
CA TYR A 77 10.59 12.67 23.52
C TYR A 77 9.28 12.54 22.72
N PRO A 78 8.69 13.61 22.20
CA PRO A 78 7.31 13.63 21.69
C PRO A 78 7.06 12.54 20.65
N ALA A 79 5.94 11.86 20.80
CA ALA A 79 5.48 10.85 19.87
C ALA A 79 4.88 11.47 18.59
N TYR A 80 4.99 10.76 17.48
CA TYR A 80 4.26 11.04 16.24
C TYR A 80 3.34 9.86 15.90
N ALA A 81 2.21 10.18 15.27
CA ALA A 81 1.13 9.25 15.05
C ALA A 81 1.30 8.39 13.78
N PRO A 82 0.44 7.37 13.65
CA PRO A 82 -0.01 6.73 12.44
C PRO A 82 0.15 7.51 11.13
N GLU A 83 0.93 7.10 10.13
CA GLU A 83 0.72 7.61 8.75
C GLU A 83 -0.19 6.63 8.00
N LYS A 84 -1.19 7.12 7.26
CA LYS A 84 -2.20 6.26 6.59
C LYS A 84 -2.14 6.41 5.08
N VAL A 85 -2.22 5.30 4.37
CA VAL A 85 -2.34 5.26 2.90
C VAL A 85 -3.66 4.62 2.50
N ARG A 86 -4.34 5.21 1.52
CA ARG A 86 -5.47 4.63 0.80
C ARG A 86 -5.08 4.46 -0.66
N SER A 87 -5.23 3.27 -1.19
CA SER A 87 -4.94 2.96 -2.59
C SER A 87 -6.20 2.49 -3.31
N TYR A 88 -6.39 3.04 -4.51
CA TYR A 88 -7.39 2.64 -5.49
C TYR A 88 -6.66 2.21 -6.74
N GLU A 89 -6.94 1.02 -7.24
CA GLU A 89 -6.29 0.48 -8.43
C GLU A 89 -7.31 -0.18 -9.35
N SER A 90 -7.20 0.10 -10.64
CA SER A 90 -7.97 -0.56 -11.68
C SER A 90 -7.00 -1.10 -12.72
N GLY A 91 -7.14 -2.36 -13.07
CA GLY A 91 -6.20 -2.97 -13.99
C GLY A 91 -6.78 -4.09 -14.82
N ILE A 92 -5.97 -4.50 -15.78
CA ILE A 92 -6.26 -5.53 -16.75
C ILE A 92 -5.07 -6.47 -16.79
N LYS A 93 -5.32 -7.77 -16.67
CA LYS A 93 -4.29 -8.81 -16.74
C LYS A 93 -4.77 -9.95 -17.60
N GLY A 94 -3.85 -10.53 -18.36
CA GLY A 94 -4.20 -11.69 -19.15
C GLY A 94 -3.04 -12.39 -19.83
N LEU A 95 -3.39 -13.46 -20.55
CA LEU A 95 -2.49 -14.24 -21.38
C LEU A 95 -2.99 -14.25 -22.82
N ILE A 96 -2.17 -13.78 -23.74
CA ILE A 96 -2.40 -13.93 -25.18
C ILE A 96 -1.68 -15.20 -25.63
N LYS A 97 -2.40 -16.33 -25.64
CA LYS A 97 -1.84 -17.66 -25.94
C LYS A 97 -1.08 -17.71 -27.26
N THR A 98 -1.65 -17.14 -28.32
CA THR A 98 -1.07 -17.13 -29.67
C THR A 98 0.30 -16.47 -29.72
N LEU A 99 0.58 -15.54 -28.79
CA LEU A 99 1.84 -14.82 -28.69
C LEU A 99 2.72 -15.30 -27.52
N ASN A 100 2.26 -16.30 -26.76
CA ASN A 100 2.87 -16.71 -25.50
C ASN A 100 3.22 -15.52 -24.58
N LEU A 101 2.32 -14.53 -24.52
CA LEU A 101 2.55 -13.24 -23.88
C LEU A 101 1.61 -13.06 -22.68
N ARG A 102 2.16 -12.91 -21.48
CA ARG A 102 1.41 -12.45 -20.30
C ARG A 102 1.58 -10.95 -20.15
N TYR A 103 0.50 -10.27 -19.83
CA TYR A 103 0.52 -8.82 -19.62
C TYR A 103 -0.26 -8.45 -18.36
N SER A 104 0.14 -7.33 -17.76
CA SER A 104 -0.61 -6.63 -16.72
C SER A 104 -0.46 -5.15 -16.96
N VAL A 105 -1.57 -4.41 -16.96
CA VAL A 105 -1.58 -2.96 -17.01
C VAL A 105 -2.52 -2.45 -15.93
N ALA A 106 -2.08 -1.49 -15.14
CA ALA A 106 -2.90 -0.93 -14.07
C ALA A 106 -2.76 0.59 -14.02
N ALA A 107 -3.85 1.25 -13.69
CA ALA A 107 -3.86 2.64 -13.24
C ALA A 107 -4.12 2.65 -11.73
N TYR A 108 -3.38 3.48 -11.01
CA TYR A 108 -3.50 3.60 -9.57
C TYR A 108 -3.65 5.06 -9.12
N TYR A 109 -4.29 5.24 -7.99
CA TYR A 109 -4.38 6.49 -7.26
C TYR A 109 -4.24 6.21 -5.76
N MET A 110 -3.32 6.91 -5.11
CA MET A 110 -2.99 6.77 -3.70
C MET A 110 -3.09 8.11 -2.99
N GLN A 111 -3.67 8.10 -1.79
CA GLN A 111 -3.70 9.22 -0.86
C GLN A 111 -2.93 8.84 0.40
N ILE A 112 -1.97 9.65 0.79
CA ILE A 112 -1.22 9.52 2.05
C ILE A 112 -1.66 10.66 2.97
N ASN A 113 -2.24 10.32 4.11
CA ASN A 113 -2.69 11.25 5.13
C ASN A 113 -1.83 11.11 6.39
N ASP A 114 -1.75 12.20 7.16
CA ASP A 114 -0.94 12.28 8.37
C ASP A 114 0.52 11.87 8.09
N MET A 115 1.08 12.35 6.98
CA MET A 115 2.40 11.96 6.53
C MET A 115 3.45 12.40 7.55
N GLN A 116 4.29 11.46 7.98
CA GLN A 116 5.37 11.71 8.93
C GLN A 116 6.54 12.35 8.19
N VAL A 117 6.70 13.65 8.39
CA VAL A 117 7.74 14.47 7.76
C VAL A 117 8.70 15.02 8.81
N GLN A 118 9.99 15.06 8.46
CA GLN A 118 10.99 15.72 9.29
C GLN A 118 10.97 17.22 9.03
N GLN A 119 10.82 18.02 10.08
CA GLN A 119 10.78 19.48 9.99
C GLN A 119 11.61 20.14 11.09
N PHE A 120 12.02 21.39 10.86
CA PHE A 120 12.58 22.24 11.90
C PHE A 120 11.45 22.80 12.76
N VAL A 121 11.38 22.36 14.00
CA VAL A 121 10.39 22.84 14.99
C VAL A 121 10.96 23.95 15.88
N GLY A 122 12.23 24.29 15.69
CA GLY A 122 12.94 25.39 16.33
C GLY A 122 14.38 25.51 15.79
N PRO A 123 15.14 26.54 16.18
CA PRO A 123 16.53 26.73 15.76
C PRO A 123 17.40 25.51 16.11
N GLY A 124 17.92 24.82 15.10
CA GLY A 124 18.76 23.62 15.28
C GLY A 124 18.01 22.37 15.78
N VAL A 125 16.68 22.40 15.87
CA VAL A 125 15.87 21.28 16.37
C VAL A 125 15.01 20.72 15.24
N THR A 126 15.25 19.45 14.90
CA THR A 126 14.41 18.72 13.96
C THR A 126 13.52 17.72 14.68
N SER A 127 12.29 17.54 14.21
CA SER A 127 11.38 16.50 14.67
C SER A 127 10.53 15.97 13.53
N ILE A 128 10.17 14.71 13.62
CA ILE A 128 9.15 14.06 12.80
C ILE A 128 7.79 14.47 13.34
N THR A 129 6.93 14.94 12.44
CA THR A 129 5.55 15.32 12.72
C THR A 129 4.62 14.86 11.61
N ASN A 130 3.37 14.54 11.95
CA ASN A 130 2.31 14.28 10.98
C ASN A 130 1.78 15.62 10.46
N ALA A 131 2.40 16.15 9.41
CA ALA A 131 2.16 17.54 8.99
C ALA A 131 1.94 17.70 7.47
N ALA A 132 1.88 16.60 6.72
CA ALA A 132 1.68 16.66 5.28
C ALA A 132 0.65 15.64 4.79
N THR A 133 0.10 15.94 3.61
CA THR A 133 -0.71 15.03 2.80
C THR A 133 -0.04 14.90 1.45
N ALA A 134 0.03 13.68 0.90
CA ALA A 134 0.57 13.44 -0.42
C ALA A 134 -0.42 12.65 -1.28
N HIS A 135 -0.33 12.87 -2.58
CA HIS A 135 -1.11 12.17 -3.59
C HIS A 135 -0.15 11.58 -4.62
N SER A 136 -0.39 10.34 -5.03
CA SER A 136 0.39 9.69 -6.08
C SER A 136 -0.53 8.94 -7.03
N SER A 137 -0.35 9.14 -8.33
CA SER A 137 -1.16 8.49 -9.35
C SER A 137 -0.30 8.15 -10.55
N GLY A 138 -0.60 7.04 -11.21
CA GLY A 138 0.16 6.64 -12.37
C GLY A 138 -0.42 5.44 -13.09
N ILE A 139 0.33 5.00 -14.08
CA ILE A 139 0.07 3.79 -14.86
C ILE A 139 1.31 2.92 -14.78
N GLU A 140 1.12 1.63 -14.55
CA GLU A 140 2.17 0.63 -14.63
C GLU A 140 1.80 -0.46 -15.64
N ALA A 141 2.81 -1.03 -16.28
CA ALA A 141 2.65 -2.11 -17.23
C ALA A 141 3.78 -3.13 -17.10
N SER A 142 3.45 -4.41 -17.18
CA SER A 142 4.40 -5.50 -17.26
C SER A 142 4.06 -6.45 -18.40
N LEU A 143 5.10 -6.96 -19.05
CA LEU A 143 5.02 -7.91 -20.14
C LEU A 143 6.00 -9.05 -19.87
N ILE A 144 5.53 -10.29 -19.96
CA ILE A 144 6.36 -11.49 -19.89
C ILE A 144 6.13 -12.26 -21.18
N ILE A 145 7.17 -12.35 -22.01
CA ILE A 145 7.15 -13.04 -23.30
C ILE A 145 7.86 -14.37 -23.14
N GLY A 146 7.16 -15.48 -23.40
CA GLY A 146 7.79 -16.79 -23.44
C GLY A 146 8.36 -17.06 -24.83
N LEU A 147 9.69 -17.11 -24.95
CA LEU A 147 10.36 -17.48 -26.19
C LEU A 147 10.33 -19.00 -26.37
N ILE A 148 9.78 -19.47 -27.49
CA ILE A 148 9.85 -20.88 -27.88
C ILE A 148 11.18 -21.07 -28.62
N HIS A 149 12.13 -21.73 -27.97
CA HIS A 149 13.36 -22.19 -28.63
C HIS A 149 13.11 -23.60 -29.16
N ASN A 150 12.85 -23.71 -30.46
CA ASN A 150 12.92 -25.01 -31.12
C ASN A 150 14.40 -25.34 -31.30
N GLY A 151 14.95 -26.15 -30.39
CA GLY A 151 16.26 -26.75 -30.59
C GLY A 151 16.23 -27.63 -31.84
N VAL A 152 17.24 -27.45 -32.70
CA VAL A 152 17.52 -28.29 -33.88
C VAL A 152 17.93 -29.69 -33.44
#